data_AF-A0A0C3F027-F1
#
_entry.id   AF-A0A0C3F027-F1
#
_cell.length_a   1.000
_cell.length_b   1.000
_cell.length_c   1.000
_cell.angle_alpha   90.00
_cell.angle_beta   90.00
_cell.angle_gamma   90.00
#
_symmetry.space_group_name_H-M   'P 1'
#
loop_
_entity.id
_entity.type
_entity.pdbx_description
1 polymer ?
#
loop_
_entity_poly.entity_id
_entity_poly.type
_entity_poly.pdbx_seq_one_letter_code
_entity_poly.pdbx_strand_id
1 'polypeptide(L)'
;MAPIRKPTSLDIGVLFVGLWLLLKAIGILLRRSNTTRLTGPPSESWLFGFSSFMSIGDPSLAYEQWAEQYGAVFRVPITVYVSITSRLGMGQTKIVVCDPKAIQHIYSKTTFGYIYSKARKKELSAIVGEGILWAEGEHHKRQRKALTPAFSNAAIRKLAPVFFDSAYKVKNAWDSLLESNGEAIIDVQGWMNHVTLDSLGIAGFSHDFGTLQGKYSVVAEVLDSFGGIKLTFVDIFKLIFSPAFPVLTTIPTPRFNLFKKFKLTSKEISRELLERTRKEKKGDVEDKKDYSVIGLLSVFDPSN
;
A
#
# COMPACT_ATOMS: atom_id res chain seq x y z
N MET A 1 -25.00 -60.41 26.07
CA MET A 1 -24.11 -60.04 24.94
C MET A 1 -24.73 -58.83 24.24
N ALA A 2 -24.12 -57.65 24.35
CA ALA A 2 -24.64 -56.46 23.66
C ALA A 2 -24.40 -56.60 22.14
N PRO A 3 -25.39 -56.29 21.28
CA PRO A 3 -25.25 -56.47 19.85
C PRO A 3 -24.19 -55.51 19.29
N ILE A 4 -23.21 -56.08 18.60
CA ILE A 4 -22.15 -55.34 17.90
C ILE A 4 -22.81 -54.57 16.76
N ARG A 5 -23.06 -53.27 16.97
CA ARG A 5 -23.64 -52.37 15.97
C ARG A 5 -22.66 -52.25 14.80
N LYS A 6 -23.10 -52.65 13.60
CA LYS A 6 -22.31 -52.46 12.36
C LYS A 6 -22.12 -50.96 12.11
N PRO A 7 -20.90 -50.50 11.79
CA PRO A 7 -20.64 -49.08 11.58
C PRO A 7 -21.47 -48.57 10.39
N THR A 8 -22.21 -47.49 10.65
CA THR A 8 -23.01 -46.77 9.67
C THR A 8 -22.08 -45.87 8.83
N SER A 9 -22.49 -45.47 7.63
CA SER A 9 -21.70 -44.54 6.79
C SER A 9 -21.34 -43.23 7.50
N LEU A 10 -22.19 -42.78 8.44
CA LEU A 10 -21.92 -41.64 9.32
C LEU A 10 -20.76 -41.90 10.30
N ASP A 11 -20.67 -43.10 10.86
CA ASP A 11 -19.60 -43.48 11.81
C ASP A 11 -18.24 -43.49 11.11
N ILE A 12 -18.21 -43.96 9.85
CA ILE A 12 -17.03 -43.93 9.00
C ILE A 12 -16.63 -42.48 8.69
N GLY A 13 -17.59 -41.61 8.38
CA GLY A 13 -17.35 -40.18 8.16
C GLY A 13 -16.74 -39.48 9.38
N VAL A 14 -17.27 -39.74 10.58
CA VAL A 14 -16.74 -39.19 11.84
C VAL A 14 -15.33 -39.69 12.12
N LEU A 15 -15.02 -40.95 11.84
CA LEU A 15 -13.67 -41.50 12.00
C LEU A 15 -12.67 -40.88 11.02
N PHE A 16 -13.04 -40.65 9.76
CA PHE A 16 -12.19 -39.95 8.79
C PHE A 16 -11.94 -38.49 9.19
N VAL A 17 -12.96 -37.79 9.68
CA VAL A 17 -12.81 -36.42 10.19
C VAL A 17 -11.92 -36.41 11.43
N GLY A 18 -12.12 -37.36 12.36
CA GLY A 18 -11.29 -37.52 13.55
C GLY A 18 -9.82 -37.78 13.21
N LEU A 19 -9.56 -38.71 12.28
CA LEU A 19 -8.21 -39.03 11.80
C LEU A 19 -7.58 -37.83 11.08
N TRP A 20 -8.34 -37.11 10.24
CA TRP A 20 -7.87 -35.91 9.57
C TRP A 20 -7.51 -34.78 10.55
N LEU A 21 -8.33 -34.59 11.59
CA LEU A 21 -8.07 -33.64 12.67
C LEU A 21 -6.81 -34.04 13.47
N LEU A 22 -6.66 -35.33 13.78
CA LEU A 22 -5.53 -35.88 14.54
C LEU A 22 -4.21 -35.78 13.75
N LEU A 23 -4.20 -36.17 12.48
CA LEU A 23 -3.04 -36.02 11.59
C LEU A 23 -2.61 -34.55 11.44
N LYS A 24 -3.58 -33.64 11.39
CA LYS A 24 -3.26 -32.22 11.36
C LYS A 24 -2.81 -31.66 12.71
N ALA A 25 -3.34 -32.15 13.83
CA ALA A 25 -2.88 -31.77 15.17
C ALA A 25 -1.43 -32.21 15.38
N ILE A 26 -1.10 -33.45 14.98
CA ILE A 26 0.28 -33.97 14.94
C ILE A 26 1.14 -33.11 14.01
N GLY A 27 0.68 -32.81 12.80
CA GLY A 27 1.40 -31.93 11.88
C GLY A 27 1.65 -30.51 12.43
N ILE A 28 0.81 -30.02 13.34
CA ILE A 28 0.99 -28.71 14.01
C ILE A 28 1.96 -28.80 15.18
N LEU A 29 1.86 -29.86 15.97
CA LEU A 29 2.80 -30.14 17.07
C LEU A 29 4.22 -30.35 16.54
N LEU A 30 4.35 -31.06 15.42
CA LEU A 30 5.63 -31.28 14.73
C LEU A 30 6.12 -30.04 13.96
N ARG A 31 5.24 -29.09 13.62
CA ARG A 31 5.59 -27.77 13.06
C ARG A 31 5.95 -26.73 14.12
N ARG A 32 6.29 -27.14 15.34
CA ARG A 32 7.04 -26.26 16.27
C ARG A 32 8.41 -26.00 15.67
N SER A 33 8.53 -24.97 14.85
CA SER A 33 9.83 -24.46 14.42
C SER A 33 10.57 -23.97 15.66
N ASN A 34 11.85 -24.36 15.79
CA ASN A 34 12.79 -23.77 16.73
C ASN A 34 13.02 -22.31 16.34
N THR A 35 12.06 -21.46 16.67
CA THR A 35 12.11 -20.02 16.49
C THR A 35 12.51 -19.39 17.81
N THR A 36 13.43 -18.44 17.75
CA THR A 36 13.81 -17.64 18.91
C THR A 36 12.56 -17.00 19.50
N ARG A 37 12.35 -17.20 20.80
CA ARG A 37 11.24 -16.56 21.51
C ARG A 37 11.53 -15.07 21.63
N LEU A 38 10.80 -14.26 20.86
CA LEU A 38 10.87 -12.81 20.94
C LEU A 38 9.95 -12.29 22.05
N THR A 39 10.45 -11.31 22.78
CA THR A 39 9.69 -10.51 23.75
C THR A 39 8.72 -9.58 23.01
N GLY A 40 7.72 -9.05 23.72
CA GLY A 40 6.76 -8.12 23.15
C GLY A 40 5.64 -7.77 24.13
N PRO A 41 4.79 -6.80 23.77
CA PRO A 41 3.72 -6.34 24.63
C PRO A 41 2.74 -7.47 24.97
N PRO A 42 2.24 -7.52 26.23
CA PRO A 42 1.22 -8.49 26.61
C PRO A 42 -0.05 -8.24 25.79
N SER A 43 -0.72 -9.31 25.37
CA SER A 43 -2.05 -9.18 24.77
C SER A 43 -3.05 -8.86 25.86
N GLU A 44 -3.55 -7.62 25.92
CA GLU A 44 -4.55 -7.18 26.92
C GLU A 44 -5.86 -7.97 26.83
N SER A 45 -6.20 -8.52 25.66
CA SER A 45 -7.38 -9.37 25.50
C SER A 45 -7.14 -10.54 24.54
N TRP A 46 -7.84 -11.65 24.81
CA TRP A 46 -7.76 -12.87 23.99
C TRP A 46 -8.28 -12.65 22.56
N LEU A 47 -9.26 -11.77 22.36
CA LEU A 47 -9.82 -11.44 21.04
C LEU A 47 -9.14 -10.23 20.38
N PHE A 48 -8.73 -9.23 21.15
CA PHE A 48 -8.19 -7.97 20.64
C PHE A 48 -6.78 -7.71 21.18
N GLY A 49 -5.80 -8.49 20.71
CA GLY A 49 -4.38 -8.18 20.92
C GLY A 49 -3.95 -6.81 20.34
N PHE A 50 -4.86 -6.11 19.66
CA PHE A 50 -4.70 -4.83 18.99
C PHE A 50 -5.41 -3.66 19.71
N SER A 51 -6.07 -3.88 20.85
CA SER A 51 -6.86 -2.83 21.54
C SER A 51 -6.03 -1.65 22.05
N SER A 52 -4.82 -1.93 22.55
CA SER A 52 -3.91 -0.89 23.04
C SER A 52 -3.48 0.07 21.93
N PHE A 53 -3.21 -0.45 20.72
CA PHE A 53 -2.80 0.35 19.55
C PHE A 53 -3.91 1.28 19.03
N MET A 54 -5.19 0.91 19.18
CA MET A 54 -6.32 1.75 18.76
C MET A 54 -6.58 2.93 19.68
N SER A 55 -6.11 2.87 20.93
CA SER A 55 -6.29 3.93 21.92
C SER A 55 -5.18 4.97 21.87
N ILE A 56 -4.06 4.69 21.19
CA ILE A 56 -2.92 5.58 21.06
C ILE A 56 -3.13 6.45 19.80
N GLY A 57 -3.21 7.77 20.00
CA GLY A 57 -3.44 8.74 18.91
C GLY A 57 -2.35 8.74 17.84
N ASP A 58 -1.11 8.38 18.20
CA ASP A 58 0.00 8.17 17.27
C ASP A 58 0.61 6.75 17.43
N PRO A 59 0.34 5.85 16.48
CA PRO A 59 1.02 4.56 16.33
C PRO A 59 2.53 4.55 16.52
N SER A 60 3.21 5.62 16.11
CA SER A 60 4.67 5.69 16.05
C SER A 60 5.28 5.68 17.44
N LEU A 61 4.70 6.45 18.37
CA LEU A 61 5.09 6.48 19.78
C LEU A 61 4.97 5.12 20.45
N ALA A 62 3.94 4.33 20.09
CA ALA A 62 3.77 2.99 20.62
C ALA A 62 4.92 2.06 20.20
N TYR A 63 5.33 2.12 18.93
CA TYR A 63 6.46 1.33 18.44
C TYR A 63 7.80 1.77 19.04
N GLU A 64 7.97 3.07 19.28
CA GLU A 64 9.17 3.61 19.95
C GLU A 64 9.28 3.12 21.39
N GLN A 65 8.21 3.24 22.18
CA GLN A 65 8.16 2.73 23.56
C GLN A 65 8.39 1.21 23.62
N TRP A 66 7.80 0.45 22.69
CA TRP A 66 8.03 -0.99 22.63
C TRP A 66 9.46 -1.35 22.21
N ALA A 67 10.09 -0.56 21.34
CA ALA A 67 11.49 -0.77 20.98
C ALA A 67 12.42 -0.51 22.18
N GLU A 68 12.14 0.52 22.98
CA GLU A 68 12.88 0.79 24.22
C GLU A 68 12.68 -0.32 25.26
N GLN A 69 11.45 -0.80 25.42
CA GLN A 69 11.11 -1.78 26.46
C GLN A 69 11.50 -3.23 26.10
N TYR A 70 11.30 -3.65 24.86
CA TYR A 70 11.47 -5.04 24.43
C TYR A 70 12.73 -5.26 23.58
N GLY A 71 13.43 -4.18 23.24
CA GLY A 71 14.68 -4.18 22.47
C GLY A 71 14.46 -4.07 20.96
N ALA A 72 15.55 -4.22 20.21
CA ALA A 72 15.57 -3.95 18.77
C ALA A 72 14.75 -4.91 17.90
N VAL A 73 14.31 -6.06 18.43
CA VAL A 73 13.44 -7.02 17.71
C VAL A 73 12.41 -7.56 18.68
N PHE A 74 11.13 -7.32 18.38
CA PHE A 74 10.03 -7.71 19.26
C PHE A 74 8.81 -8.19 18.46
N ARG A 75 7.92 -8.90 19.17
CA ARG A 75 6.72 -9.53 18.62
C ARG A 75 5.48 -8.79 19.06
N VAL A 76 4.69 -8.30 18.11
CA VAL A 76 3.41 -7.62 18.40
C VAL A 76 2.24 -8.55 18.04
N PRO A 77 1.33 -8.86 18.98
CA PRO A 77 0.08 -9.55 18.68
C PRO A 77 -0.89 -8.62 17.96
N ILE A 78 -1.51 -9.05 16.86
CA ILE A 78 -2.23 -8.11 15.97
C ILE A 78 -3.71 -8.42 15.79
N THR A 79 -4.17 -9.63 16.14
CA THR A 79 -5.57 -10.03 16.43
C THR A 79 -5.67 -11.56 16.27
N VAL A 80 -6.65 -12.18 16.93
CA VAL A 80 -6.99 -13.59 16.72
C VAL A 80 -7.81 -13.75 15.43
N TYR A 81 -7.29 -14.55 14.52
CA TYR A 81 -8.03 -15.05 13.36
C TYR A 81 -8.97 -16.14 13.84
N VAL A 82 -10.29 -15.88 13.85
CA VAL A 82 -11.29 -16.95 13.91
C VAL A 82 -11.62 -17.29 12.47
N SER A 83 -10.99 -18.34 11.95
CA SER A 83 -11.44 -18.93 10.69
C SER A 83 -12.02 -20.30 10.92
N ILE A 84 -13.14 -20.50 10.24
CA ILE A 84 -13.84 -21.77 10.15
C ILE A 84 -12.88 -22.88 9.65
N THR A 85 -11.81 -22.52 8.94
CA THR A 85 -10.80 -23.46 8.40
C THR A 85 -9.52 -23.58 9.22
N SER A 86 -9.21 -22.62 10.11
CA SER A 86 -8.04 -22.68 10.99
C SER A 86 -8.44 -22.92 12.44
N ARG A 87 -8.23 -24.17 12.87
CA ARG A 87 -8.03 -24.66 14.24
C ARG A 87 -7.74 -23.57 15.29
N LEU A 88 -8.41 -23.68 16.45
CA LEU A 88 -8.13 -23.03 17.74
C LEU A 88 -7.39 -21.69 17.63
N GLY A 89 -8.13 -20.59 17.81
CA GLY A 89 -7.67 -19.19 17.70
C GLY A 89 -6.21 -18.93 18.06
N MET A 90 -5.34 -19.07 17.07
CA MET A 90 -3.91 -18.81 17.21
C MET A 90 -3.67 -17.41 16.67
N GLY A 91 -3.47 -16.45 17.58
CA GLY A 91 -3.26 -15.05 17.25
C GLY A 91 -2.17 -14.85 16.21
N GLN A 92 -2.43 -14.01 15.21
CA GLN A 92 -1.37 -13.57 14.31
C GLN A 92 -0.45 -12.60 15.05
N THR A 93 0.84 -12.75 14.79
CA THR A 93 1.85 -11.87 15.37
C THR A 93 2.74 -11.32 14.29
N LYS A 94 2.97 -10.01 14.30
CA LYS A 94 4.02 -9.40 13.49
C LYS A 94 5.30 -9.34 14.30
N ILE A 95 6.40 -9.43 13.60
CA ILE A 95 7.73 -9.16 14.14
C ILE A 95 8.09 -7.75 13.68
N VAL A 96 8.47 -6.91 14.62
CA VAL A 96 9.01 -5.58 14.37
C VAL A 96 10.52 -5.68 14.52
N VAL A 97 11.24 -5.16 13.52
CA VAL A 97 12.70 -5.18 13.46
C VAL A 97 13.17 -3.74 13.37
N CYS A 98 13.88 -3.29 14.40
CA CYS A 98 14.45 -1.95 14.53
C CYS A 98 15.98 -1.97 14.41
N ASP A 99 16.64 -3.14 14.42
CA ASP A 99 18.08 -3.26 14.22
C ASP A 99 18.48 -3.00 12.75
N PRO A 100 19.32 -1.98 12.47
CA PRO A 100 19.80 -1.69 11.12
C PRO A 100 20.50 -2.87 10.43
N LYS A 101 21.23 -3.72 11.17
CA LYS A 101 21.92 -4.88 10.58
C LYS A 101 20.92 -5.96 10.14
N ALA A 102 19.91 -6.22 10.97
CA ALA A 102 18.82 -7.12 10.62
C ALA A 102 17.99 -6.60 9.45
N ILE A 103 17.68 -5.29 9.43
CA ILE A 103 16.99 -4.63 8.31
C ILE A 103 17.82 -4.79 7.02
N GLN A 104 19.12 -4.51 7.08
CA GLN A 104 20.01 -4.68 5.93
C GLN A 104 20.00 -6.13 5.45
N HIS A 105 20.08 -7.12 6.35
CA HIS A 105 19.99 -8.54 5.98
C HIS A 105 18.70 -8.84 5.22
N ILE A 106 17.54 -8.39 5.76
CA ILE A 106 16.21 -8.61 5.18
C ILE A 106 16.13 -8.06 3.75
N TYR A 107 16.53 -6.80 3.56
CA TYR A 107 16.37 -6.12 2.26
C TYR A 107 17.45 -6.48 1.24
N SER A 108 18.69 -6.78 1.66
CA SER A 108 19.82 -7.02 0.75
C SER A 108 20.11 -8.49 0.46
N LYS A 109 20.06 -9.37 1.47
CA LYS A 109 20.46 -10.79 1.33
C LYS A 109 19.30 -11.71 0.99
N THR A 110 18.08 -11.31 1.35
CA THR A 110 16.86 -12.13 1.25
C THR A 110 15.73 -11.40 0.53
N THR A 111 16.05 -10.64 -0.52
CA THR A 111 15.09 -9.77 -1.23
C THR A 111 13.84 -10.51 -1.73
N PHE A 112 13.93 -11.81 -2.05
CA PHE A 112 12.78 -12.62 -2.49
C PHE A 112 12.18 -13.52 -1.40
N GLY A 113 12.77 -13.56 -0.20
CA GLY A 113 12.31 -14.40 0.90
C GLY A 113 11.12 -13.82 1.66
N TYR A 114 11.01 -12.49 1.70
CA TYR A 114 9.97 -11.77 2.44
C TYR A 114 8.93 -11.18 1.49
N ILE A 115 7.95 -12.00 1.14
CA ILE A 115 6.84 -11.60 0.25
C ILE A 115 5.62 -11.10 1.03
N TYR A 116 4.78 -10.34 0.35
CA TYR A 116 3.50 -9.91 0.88
C TYR A 116 2.55 -11.08 1.12
N SER A 117 1.75 -10.97 2.18
CA SER A 117 0.65 -11.91 2.39
C SER A 117 -0.43 -11.74 1.32
N LYS A 118 -1.20 -12.80 1.04
CA LYS A 118 -2.30 -12.76 0.06
C LYS A 118 -3.31 -11.65 0.35
N ALA A 119 -3.62 -11.42 1.62
CA ALA A 119 -4.52 -10.35 2.06
C ALA A 119 -3.95 -8.96 1.72
N ARG A 120 -2.68 -8.72 2.05
CA ARG A 120 -1.98 -7.47 1.73
C ARG A 120 -1.88 -7.24 0.22
N LYS A 121 -1.62 -8.28 -0.58
CA LYS A 121 -1.62 -8.18 -2.04
C LYS A 121 -2.99 -7.80 -2.61
N LYS A 122 -4.07 -8.37 -2.09
CA LYS A 122 -5.44 -8.03 -2.52
C LYS A 122 -5.78 -6.58 -2.19
N GLU A 123 -5.44 -6.13 -0.98
CA GLU A 123 -5.60 -4.74 -0.57
C GLU A 123 -4.81 -3.79 -1.48
N LEU A 124 -3.53 -4.09 -1.73
CA LEU A 124 -2.68 -3.26 -2.56
C LEU A 124 -3.15 -3.18 -4.02
N SER A 125 -3.60 -4.29 -4.61
CA SER A 125 -4.18 -4.29 -5.97
C SER A 125 -5.51 -3.51 -6.06
N ALA A 126 -6.29 -3.48 -4.97
CA ALA A 126 -7.50 -2.66 -4.91
C ALA A 126 -7.17 -1.16 -4.95
N ILE A 127 -6.08 -0.74 -4.27
CA ILE A 127 -5.66 0.67 -4.16
C ILE A 127 -4.91 1.13 -5.41
N VAL A 128 -3.80 0.48 -5.75
CA VAL A 128 -2.86 0.93 -6.80
C VAL A 128 -2.84 0.03 -8.05
N GLY A 129 -3.58 -1.08 -8.04
CA GLY A 129 -3.56 -2.07 -9.13
C GLY A 129 -2.33 -2.99 -9.09
N GLU A 130 -2.20 -3.83 -10.12
CA GLU A 130 -1.12 -4.82 -10.25
C GLU A 130 0.15 -4.23 -10.89
N GLY A 131 0.55 -3.06 -10.37
CA GLY A 131 1.74 -2.32 -10.82
C GLY A 131 3.00 -2.68 -10.03
N ILE A 132 4.03 -1.82 -10.16
CA ILE A 132 5.34 -2.03 -9.54
C ILE A 132 5.28 -2.19 -8.02
N LEU A 133 4.33 -1.55 -7.34
CA LEU A 133 4.18 -1.67 -5.89
C LEU A 133 3.62 -3.05 -5.48
N TRP A 134 2.86 -3.70 -6.36
CA TRP A 134 2.23 -5.00 -6.12
C TRP A 134 3.06 -6.18 -6.62
N ALA A 135 3.79 -5.98 -7.72
CA ALA A 135 4.60 -7.01 -8.34
C ALA A 135 5.71 -7.49 -7.40
N GLU A 136 6.07 -8.78 -7.50
CA GLU A 136 7.15 -9.40 -6.73
C GLU A 136 8.07 -10.20 -7.65
N GLY A 137 9.28 -10.51 -7.19
CA GLY A 137 10.22 -11.37 -7.90
C GLY A 137 10.61 -10.82 -9.28
N GLU A 138 10.63 -11.70 -10.27
CA GLU A 138 11.01 -11.36 -11.64
C GLU A 138 10.01 -10.41 -12.33
N HIS A 139 8.73 -10.40 -11.92
CA HIS A 139 7.76 -9.44 -12.45
C HIS A 139 8.10 -8.02 -11.98
N HIS A 140 8.42 -7.86 -10.69
CA HIS A 140 8.88 -6.59 -10.13
C HIS A 140 10.17 -6.12 -10.82
N LYS A 141 11.16 -7.01 -10.93
CA LYS A 141 12.45 -6.70 -11.57
C LYS A 141 12.28 -6.20 -13.01
N ARG A 142 11.42 -6.85 -13.79
CA ARG A 142 11.11 -6.45 -15.17
C ARG A 142 10.45 -5.07 -15.24
N GLN A 143 9.42 -4.84 -14.43
CA GLN A 143 8.74 -3.54 -14.38
C GLN A 143 9.69 -2.43 -13.92
N ARG A 144 10.54 -2.69 -12.91
CA ARG A 144 11.54 -1.72 -12.42
C ARG A 144 12.57 -1.39 -13.50
N LYS A 145 13.07 -2.41 -14.21
CA LYS A 145 14.03 -2.22 -15.31
C LYS A 145 13.45 -1.34 -16.42
N ALA A 146 12.18 -1.54 -16.77
CA ALA A 146 11.49 -0.71 -17.76
C ALA A 146 11.36 0.75 -17.32
N LEU A 147 11.08 1.02 -16.03
CA LEU A 147 10.90 2.39 -15.52
C LEU A 147 12.21 3.15 -15.28
N THR A 148 13.31 2.46 -14.96
CA THR A 148 14.56 3.06 -14.50
C THR A 148 15.14 4.15 -15.43
N PRO A 149 15.13 4.02 -16.78
CA PRO A 149 15.69 5.03 -17.67
C PRO A 149 15.08 6.43 -17.51
N ALA A 150 13.77 6.50 -17.25
CA ALA A 150 13.06 7.77 -17.07
C ALA A 150 13.37 8.46 -15.73
N PHE A 151 14.02 7.75 -14.80
CA PHE A 151 14.52 8.30 -13.54
C PHE A 151 16.06 8.40 -13.51
N SER A 152 16.71 8.42 -14.69
CA SER A 152 18.16 8.66 -14.78
C SER A 152 18.50 10.12 -14.45
N ASN A 153 19.74 10.38 -14.02
CA ASN A 153 20.22 11.74 -13.74
C ASN A 153 20.03 12.69 -14.95
N ALA A 154 20.20 12.17 -16.18
CA ALA A 154 20.00 12.94 -17.40
C ALA A 154 18.51 13.27 -17.61
N ALA A 155 17.61 12.33 -17.37
CA ALA A 155 16.16 12.56 -17.44
C ALA A 155 15.70 13.57 -16.37
N ILE A 156 16.14 13.39 -15.13
CA ILE A 156 15.79 14.29 -14.01
C ILE A 156 16.23 15.73 -14.29
N ARG A 157 17.43 15.95 -14.84
CA ARG A 157 17.90 17.30 -15.20
C ARG A 157 17.01 17.97 -16.25
N LYS A 158 16.44 17.21 -17.19
CA LYS A 158 15.50 17.74 -18.19
C LYS A 158 14.15 18.14 -17.57
N LEU A 159 13.80 17.57 -16.42
CA LEU A 159 12.58 17.92 -15.68
C LEU A 159 12.76 19.14 -14.76
N ALA A 160 14.00 19.58 -14.50
CA ALA A 160 14.27 20.72 -13.61
C ALA A 160 13.47 21.99 -13.94
N PRO A 161 13.33 22.42 -15.23
CA PRO A 161 12.53 23.59 -15.57
C PRO A 161 11.08 23.50 -15.09
N VAL A 162 10.46 22.32 -15.14
CA VAL A 162 9.07 22.10 -14.69
C VAL A 162 8.92 22.45 -13.20
N PHE A 163 9.91 22.06 -12.37
CA PHE A 163 9.88 22.37 -10.95
C PHE A 163 10.12 23.86 -10.67
N PHE A 164 10.99 24.52 -11.44
CA PHE A 164 11.18 25.96 -11.34
C PHE A 164 9.91 26.72 -11.73
N ASP A 165 9.25 26.33 -12.82
CA ASP A 165 8.01 26.95 -13.27
C ASP A 165 6.91 26.85 -12.19
N SER A 166 6.75 25.67 -11.57
CA SER A 166 5.82 25.51 -10.44
C SER A 166 6.21 26.37 -9.24
N ALA A 167 7.49 26.49 -8.91
CA ALA A 167 7.95 27.36 -7.83
C ALA A 167 7.66 28.85 -8.11
N TYR A 168 7.89 29.31 -9.35
CA TYR A 168 7.55 30.68 -9.75
C TYR A 168 6.05 30.95 -9.74
N LYS A 169 5.22 29.97 -10.15
CA LYS A 169 3.75 30.07 -10.03
C LYS A 169 3.31 30.32 -8.59
N VAL A 170 3.88 29.59 -7.62
CA VAL A 170 3.58 29.78 -6.19
C VAL A 170 4.05 31.13 -5.70
N LYS A 171 5.31 31.49 -6.01
CA LYS A 171 5.90 32.76 -5.60
C LYS A 171 5.04 33.93 -6.07
N ASN A 172 4.64 33.94 -7.33
CA ASN A 172 3.78 34.98 -7.89
C ASN A 172 2.38 35.00 -7.24
N ALA A 173 1.82 33.85 -6.89
CA ALA A 173 0.53 33.76 -6.21
C ALA A 173 0.59 34.30 -4.78
N TRP A 174 1.67 34.01 -4.06
CA TRP A 174 1.91 34.52 -2.71
C TRP A 174 2.21 36.02 -2.70
N ASP A 175 3.03 36.49 -3.63
CA ASP A 175 3.30 37.93 -3.82
C ASP A 175 1.98 38.69 -4.06
N SER A 176 1.12 38.18 -4.96
CA SER A 176 -0.19 38.79 -5.24
C SER A 176 -1.12 38.82 -4.00
N LEU A 177 -1.04 37.81 -3.14
CA LEU A 177 -1.84 37.74 -1.91
C LEU A 177 -1.34 38.74 -0.86
N LEU A 178 -0.03 38.95 -0.78
CA LEU A 178 0.59 39.93 0.10
C LEU A 178 0.36 41.37 -0.39
N GLU A 179 0.48 41.63 -1.69
CA GLU A 179 0.24 42.95 -2.28
C GLU A 179 -1.20 43.42 -2.10
N SER A 180 -2.17 42.50 -2.16
CA SER A 180 -3.60 42.82 -2.01
C SER A 180 -4.03 43.11 -0.58
N ASN A 181 -3.43 42.45 0.41
CA ASN A 181 -3.91 42.48 1.81
C ASN A 181 -2.91 43.10 2.80
N GLY A 182 -1.66 43.38 2.40
CA GLY A 182 -0.56 43.81 3.27
C GLY A 182 -0.01 42.70 4.17
N GLU A 183 -0.87 41.80 4.64
CA GLU A 183 -0.54 40.59 5.41
C GLU A 183 -1.36 39.40 4.88
N ALA A 184 -0.78 38.20 4.91
CA ALA A 184 -1.45 36.98 4.45
C ALA A 184 -1.13 35.78 5.34
N ILE A 185 -2.17 35.03 5.72
CA ILE A 185 -2.05 33.70 6.35
C ILE A 185 -2.05 32.65 5.23
N ILE A 186 -0.97 31.87 5.14
CA ILE A 186 -0.75 30.91 4.04
C ILE A 186 -0.74 29.48 4.60
N ASP A 187 -1.61 28.62 4.08
CA ASP A 187 -1.55 27.17 4.31
C ASP A 187 -0.44 26.54 3.44
N VAL A 188 0.79 26.54 3.96
CA VAL A 188 1.96 26.00 3.24
C VAL A 188 1.77 24.53 2.87
N GLN A 189 1.08 23.73 3.69
CA GLN A 189 0.89 22.31 3.42
C GLN A 189 -0.01 22.10 2.19
N GLY A 190 -1.15 22.79 2.12
CA GLY A 190 -2.03 22.76 0.95
C GLY A 190 -1.30 23.20 -0.32
N TRP A 191 -0.55 24.30 -0.26
CA TRP A 191 0.26 24.77 -1.40
C TRP A 191 1.28 23.73 -1.85
N MET A 192 2.02 23.08 -0.94
CA MET A 192 3.01 22.07 -1.31
C MET A 192 2.38 20.81 -1.91
N ASN A 193 1.17 20.43 -1.48
CA ASN A 193 0.41 19.34 -2.11
C ASN A 193 0.10 19.68 -3.58
N HIS A 194 -0.40 20.89 -3.84
CA HIS A 194 -0.71 21.36 -5.20
C HIS A 194 0.53 21.51 -6.08
N VAL A 195 1.63 22.05 -5.54
CA VAL A 195 2.93 22.12 -6.25
C VAL A 195 3.40 20.73 -6.66
N THR A 196 3.35 19.78 -5.73
CA THR A 196 3.80 18.41 -5.98
C THR A 196 2.95 17.77 -7.06
N LEU A 197 1.63 17.93 -6.97
CA LEU A 197 0.70 17.34 -7.94
C LEU A 197 0.87 17.93 -9.34
N ASP A 198 0.90 19.26 -9.48
CA ASP A 198 1.04 19.92 -10.79
C ASP A 198 2.42 19.61 -11.40
N SER A 199 3.49 19.65 -10.59
CA SER A 199 4.85 19.33 -11.06
C SER A 199 4.97 17.88 -11.52
N LEU A 200 4.42 16.92 -10.77
CA LEU A 200 4.42 15.51 -11.16
C LEU A 200 3.47 15.23 -12.33
N GLY A 201 2.36 15.95 -12.42
CA GLY A 201 1.47 15.90 -13.58
C GLY A 201 2.22 16.28 -14.86
N ILE A 202 2.92 17.41 -14.84
CA ILE A 202 3.65 17.89 -16.01
C ILE A 202 4.89 17.01 -16.27
N ALA A 203 5.72 16.78 -15.26
CA ALA A 203 6.97 16.04 -15.41
C ALA A 203 6.76 14.53 -15.69
N GLY A 204 5.73 13.93 -15.10
CA GLY A 204 5.43 12.51 -15.26
C GLY A 204 4.60 12.23 -16.50
N PHE A 205 3.62 13.08 -16.77
CA PHE A 205 2.49 12.79 -17.63
C PHE A 205 2.23 13.85 -18.70
N SER A 206 3.00 14.94 -18.75
CA SER A 206 2.69 16.11 -19.59
C SER A 206 1.25 16.60 -19.41
N HIS A 207 0.75 16.52 -18.18
CA HIS A 207 -0.60 16.88 -17.80
C HIS A 207 -0.58 17.92 -16.69
N ASP A 208 -1.04 19.14 -16.99
CA ASP A 208 -1.23 20.18 -15.97
C ASP A 208 -2.61 20.02 -15.32
N PHE A 209 -2.64 19.61 -14.05
CA PHE A 209 -3.88 19.52 -13.28
C PHE A 209 -4.45 20.91 -12.93
N GLY A 210 -3.61 21.95 -12.99
CA GLY A 210 -3.95 23.33 -12.72
C GLY A 210 -4.42 23.60 -11.29
N THR A 211 -3.97 22.77 -10.34
CA THR A 211 -4.42 22.88 -8.95
C THR A 211 -3.86 24.13 -8.27
N LEU A 212 -2.69 24.60 -8.70
CA LEU A 212 -2.14 25.90 -8.29
C LEU A 212 -2.96 27.10 -8.76
N GLN A 213 -3.86 26.93 -9.74
CA GLN A 213 -4.78 27.97 -10.20
C GLN A 213 -6.20 27.75 -9.66
N GLY A 214 -6.36 26.89 -8.65
CA GLY A 214 -7.66 26.61 -8.02
C GLY A 214 -8.56 25.67 -8.82
N LYS A 215 -8.05 24.97 -9.84
CA LYS A 215 -8.84 23.94 -10.53
C LYS A 215 -9.01 22.72 -9.63
N TYR A 216 -10.23 22.20 -9.61
CA TYR A 216 -10.52 20.96 -8.91
C TYR A 216 -9.88 19.77 -9.64
N SER A 217 -9.12 18.96 -8.90
CA SER A 217 -8.60 17.68 -9.36
C SER A 217 -8.98 16.57 -8.39
N VAL A 218 -9.56 15.49 -8.90
CA VAL A 218 -9.85 14.28 -8.10
C VAL A 218 -8.58 13.69 -7.52
N VAL A 219 -7.44 13.84 -8.22
CA VAL A 219 -6.15 13.36 -7.74
C VAL A 219 -5.69 14.18 -6.53
N ALA A 220 -5.90 15.51 -6.55
CA ALA A 220 -5.64 16.38 -5.40
C ALA A 220 -6.51 16.01 -4.21
N GLU A 221 -7.83 15.89 -4.41
CA GLU A 221 -8.78 15.52 -3.35
C GLU A 221 -8.36 14.22 -2.63
N VAL A 222 -7.91 13.22 -3.39
CA VAL A 222 -7.47 11.94 -2.83
C VAL A 222 -6.16 12.09 -2.05
N LEU A 223 -5.19 12.86 -2.57
CA LEU A 223 -3.92 13.10 -1.90
C LEU A 223 -4.09 13.92 -0.63
N ASP A 224 -4.90 14.98 -0.65
CA ASP A 224 -5.25 15.79 0.52
C ASP A 224 -5.94 14.95 1.59
N SER A 225 -6.77 14.00 1.15
CA SER A 225 -7.41 13.04 2.05
C SER A 225 -6.41 12.07 2.71
N PHE A 226 -5.25 11.75 2.10
CA PHE A 226 -4.29 10.80 2.69
C PHE A 226 -3.76 11.23 4.05
N GLY A 227 -3.58 12.55 4.28
CA GLY A 227 -3.18 13.09 5.58
C GLY A 227 -4.29 13.08 6.64
N GLY A 228 -5.57 13.02 6.21
CA GLY A 228 -6.74 13.14 7.08
C GLY A 228 -7.52 11.85 7.32
N ILE A 229 -7.24 10.75 6.62
CA ILE A 229 -7.98 9.49 6.79
C ILE A 229 -7.61 8.83 8.12
N LYS A 230 -8.36 9.19 9.17
CA LYS A 230 -8.47 8.36 10.38
C LYS A 230 -9.18 7.06 9.99
N LEU A 231 -8.62 5.92 10.39
CA LEU A 231 -9.28 4.63 10.20
C LEU A 231 -10.60 4.65 10.97
N THR A 232 -11.73 4.53 10.26
CA THR A 232 -13.04 4.43 10.93
C THR A 232 -13.17 3.07 11.62
N PHE A 233 -14.05 2.97 12.61
CA PHE A 233 -14.36 1.68 13.24
C PHE A 233 -14.76 0.62 12.20
N VAL A 234 -15.47 1.01 11.13
CA VAL A 234 -15.85 0.12 10.03
C VAL A 234 -14.64 -0.34 9.22
N ASP A 235 -13.66 0.54 8.94
CA ASP A 235 -12.43 0.18 8.24
C ASP A 235 -11.56 -0.77 9.07
N ILE A 236 -11.48 -0.54 10.39
CA ILE A 236 -10.78 -1.41 11.33
C ILE A 236 -11.48 -2.77 11.42
N PHE A 237 -12.81 -2.77 11.55
CA PHE A 237 -13.62 -3.98 11.56
C PHE A 237 -13.40 -4.79 10.27
N LYS A 238 -13.43 -4.13 9.11
CA LYS A 238 -13.10 -4.80 7.84
C LYS A 238 -11.68 -5.34 7.82
N LEU A 239 -10.68 -4.57 8.25
CA LEU A 239 -9.28 -4.99 8.28
C LEU A 239 -9.09 -6.27 9.12
N ILE A 240 -9.79 -6.34 10.26
CA ILE A 240 -9.72 -7.46 11.20
C ILE A 240 -10.47 -8.69 10.67
N PHE A 241 -11.71 -8.52 10.19
CA PHE A 241 -12.61 -9.64 9.88
C PHE A 241 -12.61 -10.06 8.41
N SER A 242 -12.09 -9.24 7.49
CA SER A 242 -12.00 -9.55 6.06
C SER A 242 -11.33 -10.89 5.75
N PRO A 243 -10.26 -11.33 6.44
CA PRO A 243 -9.64 -12.62 6.17
C PRO A 243 -10.53 -13.82 6.51
N ALA A 244 -11.45 -13.67 7.47
CA ALA A 244 -12.39 -14.71 7.91
C ALA A 244 -13.69 -14.67 7.09
N PHE A 245 -14.15 -13.47 6.77
CA PHE A 245 -15.37 -13.20 6.01
C PHE A 245 -15.03 -12.37 4.77
N PRO A 246 -14.68 -13.00 3.64
CA PRO A 246 -14.30 -12.29 2.41
C PRO A 246 -15.39 -11.35 1.88
N VAL A 247 -16.66 -11.61 2.21
CA VAL A 247 -17.80 -10.73 1.89
C VAL A 247 -17.66 -9.32 2.50
N LEU A 248 -16.92 -9.16 3.60
CA LEU A 248 -16.67 -7.83 4.19
C LEU A 248 -15.80 -6.94 3.28
N THR A 249 -15.06 -7.53 2.34
CA THR A 249 -14.27 -6.77 1.35
C THR A 249 -15.12 -6.06 0.29
N THR A 250 -16.39 -6.46 0.11
CA THR A 250 -17.29 -5.84 -0.88
C THR A 250 -18.11 -4.70 -0.32
N ILE A 251 -18.15 -4.54 1.01
CA ILE A 251 -18.88 -3.44 1.64
C ILE A 251 -18.20 -2.13 1.22
N PRO A 252 -18.93 -1.12 0.73
CA PRO A 252 -18.36 0.19 0.43
C PRO A 252 -18.01 0.92 1.75
N THR A 253 -16.82 1.51 1.82
CA THR A 253 -16.47 2.52 2.84
C THR A 253 -16.07 3.83 2.13
N PRO A 254 -16.13 4.99 2.80
CA PRO A 254 -15.66 6.25 2.22
C PRO A 254 -14.24 6.12 1.67
N ARG A 255 -13.34 5.50 2.43
CA ARG A 255 -11.96 5.18 2.01
C ARG A 255 -11.92 4.31 0.75
N PHE A 256 -12.70 3.22 0.71
CA PHE A 256 -12.77 2.35 -0.47
C PHE A 256 -13.30 3.09 -1.71
N ASN A 257 -14.35 3.89 -1.54
CA ASN A 257 -14.96 4.66 -2.64
C ASN A 257 -13.99 5.73 -3.16
N LEU A 258 -13.25 6.39 -2.27
CA LEU A 258 -12.22 7.35 -2.62
C LEU A 258 -11.10 6.70 -3.46
N PHE A 259 -10.56 5.57 -2.99
CA PHE A 259 -9.55 4.82 -3.76
C PHE A 259 -10.09 4.28 -5.09
N LYS A 260 -11.36 3.86 -5.12
CA LYS A 260 -12.02 3.44 -6.36
C LYS A 260 -12.14 4.60 -7.35
N LYS A 261 -12.55 5.79 -6.89
CA LYS A 261 -12.63 7.02 -7.69
C LYS A 261 -11.24 7.39 -8.23
N PHE A 262 -10.23 7.42 -7.37
CA PHE A 262 -8.83 7.63 -7.74
C PHE A 262 -8.35 6.69 -8.84
N LYS A 263 -8.59 5.38 -8.66
CA LYS A 263 -8.17 4.34 -9.62
C LYS A 263 -8.84 4.52 -10.99
N LEU A 264 -10.12 4.89 -11.01
CA LEU A 264 -10.87 5.13 -12.25
C LEU A 264 -10.37 6.39 -12.96
N THR A 265 -10.25 7.51 -12.26
CA THR A 265 -9.75 8.77 -12.84
C THR A 265 -8.31 8.63 -13.33
N SER A 266 -7.43 7.98 -12.56
CA SER A 266 -6.05 7.72 -12.98
C SER A 266 -5.98 6.87 -14.24
N LYS A 267 -6.87 5.88 -14.37
CA LYS A 267 -6.97 5.03 -15.57
C LYS A 267 -7.43 5.84 -16.79
N GLU A 268 -8.37 6.76 -16.61
CA GLU A 268 -8.87 7.63 -17.68
C GLU A 268 -7.78 8.57 -18.18
N ILE A 269 -7.11 9.28 -17.27
CA ILE A 269 -5.97 10.16 -17.59
C ILE A 269 -4.88 9.34 -18.30
N SER A 270 -4.51 8.18 -17.75
CA SER A 270 -3.48 7.32 -18.37
C SER A 270 -3.86 6.88 -19.78
N ARG A 271 -5.15 6.60 -20.04
CA ARG A 271 -5.64 6.21 -21.37
C ARG A 271 -5.54 7.38 -22.34
N GLU A 272 -5.99 8.56 -21.94
CA GLU A 272 -5.92 9.78 -22.75
C GLU A 272 -4.47 10.10 -23.13
N LEU A 273 -3.55 10.00 -22.18
CA LEU A 273 -2.13 10.23 -22.40
C LEU A 273 -1.52 9.23 -23.37
N LEU A 274 -1.79 7.93 -23.17
CA LEU A 274 -1.31 6.89 -24.10
C LEU A 274 -1.85 7.08 -25.51
N GLU A 275 -3.10 7.55 -25.65
CA GLU A 275 -3.68 7.86 -26.96
C GLU A 275 -2.99 9.07 -27.61
N ARG A 276 -2.67 10.13 -26.86
CA ARG A 276 -1.91 11.29 -27.35
C ARG A 276 -0.51 10.88 -27.81
N THR A 277 0.25 10.17 -26.97
CA THR A 277 1.59 9.68 -27.31
C THR A 277 1.58 8.78 -28.55
N ARG A 278 0.56 7.94 -28.73
CA ARG A 278 0.40 7.11 -29.95
C ARG A 278 0.13 7.94 -31.21
N LYS A 279 -0.59 9.06 -31.11
CA LYS A 279 -0.85 9.98 -32.22
C LYS A 279 0.41 10.75 -32.60
N GLU A 280 1.15 11.26 -31.62
CA GLU A 280 2.43 11.94 -31.82
C GLU A 280 3.45 11.03 -32.51
N LYS A 281 3.56 9.76 -32.08
CA LYS A 281 4.44 8.77 -32.72
C LYS A 281 4.06 8.44 -34.17
N LYS A 282 2.81 8.70 -34.59
CA LYS A 282 2.32 8.49 -35.96
C LYS A 282 2.50 9.72 -36.87
N GLY A 283 3.07 10.81 -36.37
CA GLY A 283 3.42 12.00 -37.18
C GLY A 283 2.28 12.99 -37.41
N ASP A 284 1.15 12.88 -36.68
CA ASP A 284 -0.03 13.73 -36.87
C ASP A 284 0.01 15.06 -36.07
N VAL A 285 1.04 15.32 -35.25
CA VAL A 285 1.14 16.55 -34.44
C VAL A 285 2.60 17.03 -34.40
N GLU A 286 2.80 18.32 -34.66
CA GLU A 286 4.10 19.01 -34.62
C GLU A 286 4.87 18.83 -33.31
N ASP A 287 6.18 18.81 -33.47
CA ASP A 287 7.28 18.45 -32.57
C ASP A 287 7.34 19.28 -31.27
N LYS A 288 6.42 19.04 -30.32
CA LYS A 288 6.68 19.36 -28.91
C LYS A 288 7.42 18.18 -28.29
N LYS A 289 8.73 18.32 -28.09
CA LYS A 289 9.55 17.35 -27.33
C LYS A 289 8.92 17.08 -25.97
N ASP A 290 8.20 15.96 -25.86
CA ASP A 290 7.62 15.50 -24.62
C ASP A 290 8.73 14.94 -23.72
N TYR A 291 9.23 15.77 -22.81
CA TYR A 291 10.23 15.37 -21.81
C TYR A 291 9.61 14.61 -20.63
N SER A 292 8.31 14.30 -20.67
CA SER A 292 7.66 13.57 -19.59
C SER A 292 8.26 12.17 -19.41
N VAL A 293 8.09 11.61 -18.22
CA VAL A 293 8.46 10.21 -17.94
C VAL A 293 7.83 9.27 -18.95
N ILE A 294 6.56 9.45 -19.33
CA ILE A 294 5.91 8.64 -20.37
C ILE A 294 6.56 8.84 -21.73
N GLY A 295 6.83 10.08 -22.13
CA GLY A 295 7.52 10.40 -23.39
C GLY A 295 8.86 9.67 -23.47
N LEU A 296 9.67 9.77 -22.42
CA LEU A 296 10.98 9.09 -22.32
C LEU A 296 10.87 7.56 -22.34
N LEU A 297 9.86 6.99 -21.70
CA LEU A 297 9.62 5.54 -21.70
C LEU A 297 9.11 5.03 -23.05
N SER A 298 8.37 5.85 -23.81
CA SER A 298 7.84 5.47 -25.13
C SER A 298 8.89 5.38 -26.23
N VAL A 299 10.00 6.11 -26.06
CA VAL A 299 11.19 6.08 -26.92
C VAL A 299 12.07 4.89 -26.59
N PHE A 300 12.09 4.46 -25.32
CA PHE A 300 12.86 3.31 -24.84
C PHE A 300 12.08 2.01 -25.09
N ASP A 301 11.99 1.59 -26.35
CA ASP A 301 11.50 0.24 -26.69
C ASP A 301 12.63 -0.79 -26.47
N PRO A 302 12.50 -1.72 -25.50
CA PRO A 302 13.53 -2.72 -25.23
C PRO A 302 13.66 -3.81 -26.32
N SER A 303 12.91 -3.69 -27.43
CA SER A 303 12.97 -4.58 -28.59
C SER A 303 13.88 -4.08 -29.73
N ASN A 304 14.55 -2.93 -29.56
CA ASN A 304 15.65 -2.47 -30.41
C ASN A 304 17.00 -2.57 -29.69
#